data_AF-A0A142WQV4-F1
#
_entry.id   AF-A0A142WQV4-F1
#
_cell.length_a   1.000
_cell.length_b   1.000
_cell.length_c   1.000
_cell.angle_alpha   90.00
_cell.angle_beta   90.00
_cell.angle_gamma   90.00
#
_symmetry.space_group_name_H-M   'P 1'
#
loop_
_entity.id
_entity.type
_entity.pdbx_description
1 polymer ?
#
loop_
_entity_poly.entity_id
_entity_poly.type
_entity_poly.pdbx_seq_one_letter_code
_entity_poly.pdbx_strand_id
1 'polypeptide(L)' 'MERSINVLALMKDGERFIFLYDEQSTPQLLQTLGRYAADPEMSFSWYDAAVLSQKVRRLKESQERTTPDVRRSA' A
#
# COMPACT_ATOMS: atom_id res chain seq x y z
N MET A 1 7.75 -15.41 -12.21
CA MET A 1 7.39 -14.72 -10.95
C MET A 1 6.07 -14.04 -11.21
N GLU A 2 4.98 -14.55 -10.65
CA GLU A 2 3.68 -13.92 -10.79
C GLU A 2 3.70 -12.57 -10.05
N ARG A 3 3.26 -11.50 -10.70
CA ARG A 3 3.12 -10.19 -10.07
C ARG A 3 1.76 -10.12 -9.41
N SER A 4 1.73 -10.30 -8.09
CA SER A 4 0.54 -10.04 -7.29
C SER A 4 0.32 -8.54 -7.18
N ILE A 5 -0.85 -8.08 -7.64
CA ILE A 5 -1.26 -6.68 -7.54
C ILE A 5 -2.10 -6.49 -6.28
N ASN A 6 -1.73 -5.48 -5.50
CA ASN A 6 -2.48 -5.00 -4.35
C ASN A 6 -3.22 -3.71 -4.71
N VAL A 7 -4.38 -3.51 -4.09
CA VAL A 7 -5.21 -2.31 -4.29
C VAL A 7 -5.50 -1.66 -2.94
N LEU A 8 -5.27 -0.35 -2.85
CA LEU A 8 -5.71 0.49 -1.73
C LEU A 8 -6.69 1.53 -2.22
N ALA A 9 -7.80 1.67 -1.50
CA ALA A 9 -8.83 2.66 -1.79
C ALA A 9 -9.11 3.52 -0.55
N LEU A 10 -9.21 4.83 -0.76
CA LEU A 10 -9.68 5.81 0.21
C LEU A 10 -10.76 6.69 -0.43
N MET A 11 -11.90 6.79 0.23
CA MET A 11 -12.96 7.76 -0.09
C MET A 11 -12.88 8.87 0.96
N LYS A 12 -12.77 10.13 0.53
CA LYS A 12 -12.78 11.27 1.45
C LYS A 12 -13.34 12.50 0.77
N ASP A 13 -14.31 13.15 1.42
CA ASP A 13 -14.92 14.41 0.96
C ASP A 13 -15.42 14.37 -0.51
N GLY A 14 -15.90 13.20 -0.96
CA GLY A 14 -16.35 12.97 -2.34
C GLY A 14 -15.23 12.61 -3.33
N GLU A 15 -13.97 12.71 -2.92
CA GLU A 15 -12.80 12.30 -3.70
C GLU A 15 -12.45 10.83 -3.50
N ARG A 16 -11.85 10.24 -4.54
CA ARG A 16 -11.47 8.83 -4.64
C ARG A 16 -9.99 8.69 -4.92
N PHE A 17 -9.27 8.10 -3.97
CA PHE A 17 -7.86 7.77 -4.13
C PHE A 17 -7.74 6.26 -4.25
N ILE A 18 -7.34 5.79 -5.43
CA ILE A 18 -7.14 4.36 -5.73
C ILE A 18 -5.67 4.16 -6.11
N PHE A 19 -4.96 3.34 -5.34
CA PHE A 19 -3.56 3.01 -5.58
C PHE A 19 -3.43 1.54 -5.92
N LEU A 20 -2.88 1.25 -7.10
CA LEU A 20 -2.50 -0.08 -7.53
C LEU A 20 -0.99 -0.19 -7.41
N TYR A 21 -0.52 -1.26 -6.78
CA TYR A 21 0.90 -1.48 -6.58
C TYR A 21 1.21 -2.98 -6.47
N ASP A 22 2.42 -3.36 -6.83
CA ASP A 22 3.02 -4.64 -6.52
C ASP A 22 4.01 -4.49 -5.35
N GLU A 23 4.57 -5.60 -4.87
CA GLU A 23 5.53 -5.57 -3.76
C GLU A 23 6.76 -4.69 -4.07
N GLN A 24 7.24 -4.73 -5.32
CA GLN A 24 8.43 -3.99 -5.78
C GLN A 24 8.20 -2.47 -5.81
N SER A 25 6.96 -2.04 -6.03
CA SER A 25 6.56 -0.62 -6.09
C SER A 25 6.14 -0.04 -4.74
N THR A 26 6.25 -0.81 -3.64
CA THR A 26 5.94 -0.33 -2.28
C THR A 26 6.68 0.97 -1.92
N PRO A 27 7.99 1.14 -2.16
CA PRO A 27 8.69 2.40 -1.87
C PRO A 27 8.11 3.60 -2.64
N GLN A 28 7.77 3.41 -3.91
CA GLN A 28 7.20 4.43 -4.79
C GLN A 28 5.78 4.81 -4.34
N LEU A 29 4.99 3.83 -3.88
CA LEU A 29 3.69 4.08 -3.28
C LEU A 29 3.83 4.98 -2.05
N LEU A 30 4.74 4.67 -1.12
CA LEU A 30 4.92 5.47 0.11
C LEU A 30 5.34 6.91 -0.21
N GLN A 31 6.21 7.11 -1.20
CA GLN A 31 6.58 8.45 -1.68
C GLN A 31 5.37 9.19 -2.28
N THR A 32 4.54 8.48 -3.05
CA THR A 32 3.33 9.06 -3.66
C THR A 32 2.33 9.52 -2.60
N LEU A 33 2.11 8.71 -1.55
CA LEU A 33 1.26 9.08 -0.42
C LEU A 33 1.77 10.36 0.27
N GLY A 34 3.09 10.47 0.48
CA GLY A 34 3.70 11.67 1.05
C GLY A 34 3.53 12.91 0.16
N ARG A 35 3.67 12.75 -1.16
CA ARG A 35 3.45 13.85 -2.12
C ARG A 35 2.00 14.32 -2.13
N TYR A 36 1.03 13.41 -2.09
CA TYR A 36 -0.39 13.78 -2.04
C TYR A 36 -0.74 14.49 -0.74
N ALA A 37 -0.15 14.06 0.38
CA ALA A 37 -0.34 14.72 1.68
C ALA A 37 0.30 16.11 1.77
N ALA A 38 1.33 16.36 0.96
CA ALA A 38 2.00 17.65 0.88
C ALA A 38 1.29 18.64 -0.06
N ASP A 39 0.34 18.19 -0.87
CA ASP A 39 -0.41 19.01 -1.81
C ASP A 39 -1.67 19.58 -1.14
N PRO A 40 -1.73 20.89 -0.84
CA PRO A 40 -2.87 21.50 -0.17
C PRO A 40 -4.14 21.53 -1.01
N GLU A 41 -4.05 21.33 -2.33
CA GLU A 41 -5.21 21.29 -3.23
C GLU A 41 -5.92 19.92 -3.23
N MET A 42 -5.31 18.89 -2.63
CA MET A 42 -5.90 17.56 -2.52
C MET A 42 -6.61 17.40 -1.17
N SER A 43 -7.77 16.73 -1.14
CA SER A 43 -8.42 16.34 0.13
C SER A 43 -7.72 15.15 0.79
N PHE A 44 -6.40 15.05 0.66
CA PHE A 44 -5.57 13.96 1.15
C PHE A 44 -4.57 14.50 2.18
N SER A 45 -4.68 14.06 3.44
CA SER A 45 -3.87 14.61 4.54
C SER A 45 -2.69 13.72 4.91
N TRP A 46 -1.75 14.28 5.68
CA TRP A 46 -0.66 13.50 6.30
C TRP A 46 -1.16 12.36 7.20
N TYR A 47 -2.32 12.52 7.82
CA TYR A 47 -2.97 11.46 8.58
C TYR A 47 -3.38 10.29 7.67
N ASP A 48 -3.98 10.60 6.52
CA ASP A 48 -4.39 9.60 5.52
C ASP A 48 -3.16 8.85 4.99
N ALA A 49 -2.08 9.56 4.68
CA ALA A 49 -0.80 8.97 4.27
C ALA A 49 -0.26 7.99 5.32
N ALA A 50 -0.26 8.38 6.60
CA ALA A 50 0.23 7.55 7.69
C ALA A 50 -0.61 6.28 7.87
N VAL A 51 -1.95 6.41 7.85
CA VAL A 51 -2.88 5.28 7.98
C VAL A 51 -2.72 4.30 6.82
N LEU A 52 -2.67 4.80 5.58
CA LEU A 52 -2.46 3.94 4.41
C LEU A 52 -1.08 3.28 4.41
N SER A 53 -0.03 4.01 4.80
CA SER A 53 1.33 3.46 4.93
C SER A 53 1.40 2.30 5.94
N GLN A 54 0.67 2.41 7.05
CA GLN A 54 0.57 1.30 8.02
C GLN A 54 -0.19 0.10 7.44
N LYS A 55 -1.27 0.33 6.68
CA LYS A 55 -2.00 -0.76 6.01
C LYS A 55 -1.11 -1.52 5.03
N VAL A 56 -0.30 -0.82 4.22
CA VAL A 56 0.68 -1.43 3.30
C VAL A 56 1.63 -2.36 4.04
N ARG A 57 2.19 -1.91 5.17
CA ARG A 57 3.12 -2.71 5.97
C ARG A 57 2.46 -3.98 6.51
N ARG A 58 1.26 -3.87 7.09
CA ARG A 58 0.51 -5.04 7.59
C ARG A 58 0.15 -6.04 6.50
N LEU A 59 -0.23 -5.55 5.32
CA LEU A 59 -0.52 -6.40 4.16
C LEU A 59 0.71 -7.21 3.76
N LYS A 60 1.88 -6.57 3.68
CA LYS A 60 3.14 -7.24 3.39
C LYS A 60 3.45 -8.36 4.38
N GLU A 61 3.36 -8.08 5.69
CA GLU A 61 3.57 -9.08 6.75
C GLU A 61 2.55 -10.24 6.69
N SER A 62 1.32 -9.99 6.22
CA SER A 62 0.32 -11.04 6.05
C SER A 62 0.59 -11.95 4.85
N GLN A 63 1.15 -11.41 3.77
CA GLN A 63 1.51 -12.21 2.58
C GLN A 63 2.70 -13.13 2.88
N GLU A 64 3.70 -12.64 3.62
CA GLU A 64 4.87 -13.42 4.04
C GLU A 64 4.50 -14.62 4.95
N ARG A 65 3.42 -14.51 5.74
CA ARG A 65 2.93 -15.61 6.59
C ARG A 65 2.17 -16.70 5.84
N THR A 66 1.70 -16.41 4.62
CA THR A 66 0.80 -17.31 3.88
C THR A 66 1.55 -18.21 2.90
N THR A 67 2.82 -17.95 2.61
CA THR A 67 3.70 -18.88 1.89
C THR A 67 4.16 -20.01 2.81
N PRO A 68 3.71 -21.26 2.64
CA PRO A 68 4.25 -22.38 3.41
C PRO A 68 5.69 -22.63 2.97
N ASP A 69 6.59 -22.86 3.92
CA ASP A 69 7.95 -23.35 3.65
C ASP A 69 7.87 -24.80 3.13
N VAL A 70 7.64 -24.97 1.83
CA VAL A 70 7.58 -26.30 1.17
C VAL A 70 8.98 -26.93 1.04
N ARG A 71 10.04 -26.37 1.63
CA ARG A 71 11.43 -26.83 1.45
C ARG A 71 12.02 -27.63 2.62
N ARG A 72 11.22 -28.12 3.55
CA ARG A 72 11.69 -29.00 4.64
C ARG A 72 11.07 -30.40 4.57
N SER A 73 11.39 -31.20 3.54
CA SER A 73 11.28 -32.66 3.53
C SER A 73 11.84 -33.24 2.23
N ALA A 74 13.16 -33.44 2.15
CA ALA A 74 13.80 -34.37 1.22
C ALA A 74 15.12 -34.85 1.83
#